data_AF-A0A1G3QKM4-F1
#
_entry.id   AF-A0A1G3QKM4-F1
#
_cell.length_a   1.000
_cell.length_b   1.000
_cell.length_c   1.000
_cell.angle_alpha   90.00
_cell.angle_beta   90.00
_cell.angle_gamma   90.00
#
_symmetry.space_group_name_H-M   'P 1'
#
loop_
_entity.id
_entity.type
_entity.pdbx_description
1 polymer ?
#
loop_
_entity_poly.entity_id
_entity_poly.type
_entity_poly.pdbx_seq_one_letter_code
_entity_poly.pdbx_strand_id
1 'polypeptide(L)'
;MVNRDDYNERLVSAARSVMLELVRVLGEYKDEMIIIGGWVPALLLPSVSESHVGSTDIDIALDHRMAKEEAYKTIKALLEERGYSEDERQPYIFYRKVTVEGQEIAVEVDFLAGEYAGTGKSHRTQPVQDIRARKARGCEIALEMNKVLTIDGTLPGGTKDSARVRVASMVPFMVMKGMAVADRLKEKDAYDIYYCLKYFPGGLDALISEFRPHLGNRLVTEGLQKIAEKFASVDHFGPRAVADFNTVTDREEREQVQRDVFERVDYFLKGLNIR
;
A
#
# COMPACT_ATOMS: atom_id res chain seq x y z
N MET A 1 -2.39 18.32 -6.42
CA MET A 1 -2.30 18.10 -4.97
C MET A 1 -3.45 17.19 -4.61
N VAL A 2 -3.17 16.04 -4.03
CA VAL A 2 -4.19 15.06 -3.65
C VAL A 2 -4.54 15.29 -2.18
N ASN A 3 -5.82 15.23 -1.82
CA ASN A 3 -6.28 15.40 -0.44
C ASN A 3 -7.27 14.30 -0.03
N ARG A 4 -7.75 14.35 1.21
CA ARG A 4 -8.66 13.35 1.78
C ARG A 4 -9.99 13.22 1.03
N ASP A 5 -10.50 14.30 0.43
CA ASP A 5 -11.79 14.31 -0.28
C ASP A 5 -11.72 13.57 -1.63
N ASP A 6 -10.51 13.40 -2.19
CA ASP A 6 -10.28 12.55 -3.37
C ASP A 6 -10.53 11.05 -3.06
N TYR A 7 -10.62 10.67 -1.77
CA TYR A 7 -10.89 9.32 -1.28
C TYR A 7 -12.31 9.20 -0.72
N ASN A 8 -13.30 9.66 -1.48
CA ASN A 8 -14.70 9.54 -1.07
C ASN A 8 -15.14 8.08 -0.90
N GLU A 9 -16.15 7.88 -0.04
CA GLU A 9 -16.67 6.56 0.35
C GLU A 9 -17.06 5.70 -0.84
N ARG A 10 -17.60 6.29 -1.91
CA ARG A 10 -18.02 5.56 -3.11
C ARG A 10 -16.82 4.97 -3.86
N LEU A 11 -15.75 5.74 -4.08
CA LEU A 11 -14.54 5.23 -4.74
C LEU A 11 -13.83 4.18 -3.86
N VAL A 12 -13.75 4.43 -2.56
CA VAL A 12 -13.10 3.52 -1.60
C VAL A 12 -13.87 2.22 -1.45
N SER A 13 -15.20 2.26 -1.39
CA SER A 13 -16.05 1.07 -1.35
C SER A 13 -15.99 0.26 -2.64
N ALA A 14 -15.95 0.92 -3.81
CA ALA A 14 -15.71 0.27 -5.10
C ALA A 14 -14.37 -0.49 -5.11
N ALA A 15 -13.29 0.18 -4.72
CA ALA A 15 -11.96 -0.43 -4.64
C ALA A 15 -11.91 -1.58 -3.63
N ARG A 16 -12.55 -1.45 -2.46
CA ARG A 16 -12.65 -2.54 -1.47
C ARG A 16 -13.41 -3.75 -2.01
N SER A 17 -14.47 -3.50 -2.77
CA SER A 17 -15.29 -4.55 -3.41
C SER A 17 -14.48 -5.31 -4.47
N VAL A 18 -13.75 -4.58 -5.32
CA VAL A 18 -12.86 -5.16 -6.34
C VAL A 18 -11.70 -5.91 -5.69
N MET A 19 -11.11 -5.41 -4.59
CA MET A 19 -10.06 -6.11 -3.86
C MET A 19 -10.54 -7.48 -3.36
N LEU A 20 -11.75 -7.58 -2.81
CA LEU A 20 -12.33 -8.85 -2.39
C LEU A 20 -12.58 -9.79 -3.58
N GLU A 21 -13.08 -9.28 -4.71
CA GLU A 21 -13.24 -10.05 -5.95
C GLU A 21 -11.89 -10.57 -6.46
N LEU A 22 -10.86 -9.72 -6.49
CA LEU A 22 -9.53 -10.05 -6.97
C LEU A 22 -8.90 -11.20 -6.18
N VAL A 23 -9.02 -11.18 -4.85
CA VAL A 23 -8.55 -12.27 -3.98
C VAL A 23 -9.26 -13.59 -4.29
N ARG A 24 -10.56 -13.54 -4.66
CA ARG A 24 -11.32 -14.73 -5.06
C ARG A 24 -10.90 -15.24 -6.44
N VAL A 25 -10.80 -14.34 -7.41
CA VAL A 25 -10.41 -14.64 -8.80
C VAL A 25 -9.03 -15.28 -8.84
N LEU A 26 -8.07 -14.74 -8.08
CA LEU A 26 -6.71 -15.22 -8.00
C LEU A 26 -6.49 -16.22 -6.86
N GLY A 27 -7.53 -16.97 -6.47
CA GLY A 27 -7.48 -17.90 -5.33
C GLY A 27 -6.41 -19.00 -5.44
N GLU A 28 -6.07 -19.44 -6.67
CA GLU A 28 -4.98 -20.39 -6.93
C GLU A 28 -3.59 -19.80 -6.67
N TYR A 29 -3.49 -18.47 -6.70
CA TYR A 29 -2.26 -17.67 -6.54
C TYR A 29 -2.17 -16.96 -5.18
N LYS A 30 -3.05 -17.31 -4.23
CA LYS A 30 -3.17 -16.60 -2.94
C LYS A 30 -1.92 -16.64 -2.07
N ASP A 31 -1.05 -17.61 -2.30
CA ASP A 31 0.19 -17.77 -1.55
C ASP A 31 1.33 -16.95 -2.15
N GLU A 32 1.22 -16.59 -3.44
CA GLU A 32 2.15 -15.78 -4.20
C GLU A 32 1.75 -14.29 -4.25
N MET A 33 0.53 -13.95 -3.83
CA MET A 33 0.00 -12.58 -3.81
C MET A 33 0.00 -11.98 -2.39
N ILE A 34 0.44 -10.73 -2.27
CA ILE A 34 0.37 -9.95 -1.03
C ILE A 34 -0.21 -8.57 -1.33
N ILE A 35 -1.26 -8.18 -0.61
CA ILE A 35 -1.77 -6.80 -0.64
C ILE A 35 -0.73 -5.87 -0.01
N ILE A 36 -0.35 -4.84 -0.76
CA ILE A 36 0.57 -3.78 -0.36
C ILE A 36 -0.09 -2.41 -0.56
N GLY A 37 0.68 -1.33 -0.46
CA GLY A 37 0.20 0.01 -0.81
C GLY A 37 -0.86 0.57 0.14
N GLY A 38 -1.73 1.43 -0.38
CA GLY A 38 -2.63 2.30 0.42
C GLY A 38 -3.68 1.57 1.26
N TRP A 39 -3.94 0.29 1.00
CA TRP A 39 -4.90 -0.52 1.76
C TRP A 39 -4.32 -1.08 3.05
N VAL A 40 -2.99 -1.21 3.17
CA VAL A 40 -2.34 -1.86 4.31
C VAL A 40 -2.74 -1.23 5.66
N PRO A 41 -2.71 0.11 5.85
CA PRO A 41 -3.11 0.70 7.13
C PRO A 41 -4.57 0.39 7.49
N ALA A 42 -5.48 0.50 6.52
CA ALA A 42 -6.90 0.24 6.72
C ALA A 42 -7.19 -1.23 7.09
N LEU A 43 -6.38 -2.17 6.61
CA LEU A 43 -6.52 -3.60 6.90
C LEU A 43 -5.82 -4.03 8.20
N LEU A 44 -4.65 -3.47 8.50
CA LEU A 44 -3.88 -3.79 9.71
C LEU A 44 -4.39 -3.09 10.97
N LEU A 45 -4.99 -1.90 10.82
CA LEU A 45 -5.39 -1.02 11.92
C LEU A 45 -6.91 -0.75 11.92
N PRO A 46 -7.79 -1.77 11.85
CA PRO A 46 -9.23 -1.55 11.63
C PRO A 46 -9.98 -1.03 12.87
N SER A 47 -9.38 -1.06 14.06
CA SER A 47 -10.06 -0.82 15.35
C SER A 47 -9.49 0.39 16.08
N VAL A 48 -9.39 1.52 15.38
CA VAL A 48 -8.83 2.76 15.93
C VAL A 48 -9.89 3.87 15.93
N SER A 49 -9.70 4.88 16.79
CA SER A 49 -10.69 5.94 17.00
C SER A 49 -11.00 6.77 15.75
N GLU A 50 -10.09 6.79 14.77
CA GLU A 50 -10.27 7.46 13.48
C GLU A 50 -9.90 6.52 12.34
N SER A 51 -10.87 6.17 11.50
CA SER A 51 -10.66 5.30 10.35
C SER A 51 -9.71 5.92 9.32
N HIS A 52 -8.84 5.08 8.77
CA HIS A 52 -8.02 5.41 7.61
C HIS A 52 -8.93 5.76 6.41
N VAL A 53 -8.47 6.67 5.54
CA VAL A 53 -9.21 7.07 4.32
C VAL A 53 -9.41 5.95 3.30
N GLY A 54 -8.65 4.85 3.43
CA GLY A 54 -8.65 3.75 2.46
C GLY A 54 -7.83 4.07 1.21
N SER A 55 -8.11 3.38 0.10
CA SER A 55 -7.51 3.65 -1.21
C SER A 55 -8.52 3.46 -2.33
N THR A 56 -8.25 4.08 -3.48
CA THR A 56 -9.07 3.98 -4.70
C THR A 56 -8.48 3.00 -5.71
N ASP A 57 -7.21 2.65 -5.52
CA ASP A 57 -6.37 1.71 -6.25
C ASP A 57 -6.06 0.48 -5.38
N ILE A 58 -5.67 -0.63 -6.01
CA ILE A 58 -5.29 -1.87 -5.33
C ILE A 58 -3.89 -2.26 -5.78
N ASP A 59 -2.92 -2.24 -4.87
CA ASP A 59 -1.55 -2.69 -5.13
C ASP A 59 -1.36 -4.14 -4.66
N ILE A 60 -0.94 -5.03 -5.56
CA ILE A 60 -0.63 -6.43 -5.26
C ILE A 60 0.83 -6.73 -5.57
N ALA A 61 1.59 -7.14 -4.57
CA ALA A 61 2.90 -7.73 -4.76
C ALA A 61 2.73 -9.19 -5.20
N LEU A 62 3.37 -9.56 -6.30
CA LEU A 62 3.46 -10.94 -6.79
C LEU A 62 4.89 -11.45 -6.63
N ASP A 63 5.03 -12.66 -6.08
CA ASP A 63 6.32 -13.35 -6.08
C ASP A 63 6.61 -13.94 -7.47
N HIS A 64 7.34 -13.18 -8.29
CA HIS A 64 7.74 -13.60 -9.64
C HIS A 64 8.65 -14.85 -9.65
N ARG A 65 9.17 -15.28 -8.50
CA ARG A 65 10.00 -16.49 -8.36
C ARG A 65 9.15 -17.74 -8.12
N MET A 66 7.92 -17.57 -7.67
CA MET A 66 7.03 -18.66 -7.23
C MET A 66 5.84 -18.89 -8.17
N ALA A 67 5.76 -18.15 -9.28
CA ALA A 67 4.72 -18.34 -10.28
C ALA A 67 4.70 -19.80 -10.77
N LYS A 68 3.72 -20.57 -10.30
CA LYS A 68 3.53 -21.98 -10.66
C LYS A 68 3.28 -22.09 -12.16
N GLU A 69 4.07 -22.91 -12.87
CA GLU A 69 3.80 -23.27 -14.27
C GLU A 69 2.59 -24.21 -14.41
N GLU A 70 2.12 -24.82 -13.31
CA GLU A 70 1.09 -25.89 -13.31
C GLU A 70 -0.35 -25.44 -13.01
N ALA A 71 -0.62 -24.13 -12.93
CA ALA A 71 -1.99 -23.65 -12.69
C ALA A 71 -2.91 -23.90 -13.90
N TYR A 72 -4.19 -24.22 -13.66
CA TYR A 72 -5.14 -24.57 -14.73
C TYR A 72 -5.44 -23.39 -15.65
N LYS A 73 -5.49 -22.17 -15.10
CA LYS A 73 -5.60 -20.93 -15.85
C LYS A 73 -4.56 -19.92 -15.40
N THR A 74 -4.07 -19.16 -16.36
CA THR A 74 -3.11 -18.09 -16.10
C THR A 74 -3.77 -16.91 -15.40
N ILE A 75 -2.95 -16.06 -14.76
CA ILE A 75 -3.43 -14.83 -14.10
C ILE A 75 -4.22 -13.96 -15.07
N LYS A 76 -3.69 -13.69 -16.27
CA LYS A 76 -4.39 -12.82 -17.24
C LYS A 76 -5.75 -13.40 -17.65
N ALA A 77 -5.81 -14.71 -17.94
CA ALA A 77 -7.04 -15.38 -18.34
C ALA A 77 -8.11 -15.29 -17.24
N LEU A 78 -7.75 -15.49 -15.97
CA LEU A 78 -8.66 -15.36 -14.83
C LEU A 78 -9.21 -13.93 -14.68
N LEU A 79 -8.35 -12.93 -14.87
CA LEU A 79 -8.73 -11.52 -14.83
C LEU A 79 -9.68 -11.16 -15.98
N GLU A 80 -9.34 -11.51 -17.22
CA GLU A 80 -10.15 -11.22 -18.41
C GLU A 80 -11.53 -11.90 -18.35
N GLU A 81 -11.60 -13.16 -17.89
CA GLU A 81 -12.87 -13.88 -17.68
C GLU A 81 -13.79 -13.19 -16.67
N ARG A 82 -13.22 -12.38 -15.76
CA ARG A 82 -13.96 -11.59 -14.78
C ARG A 82 -14.14 -10.12 -15.19
N GLY A 83 -13.81 -9.77 -16.44
CA GLY A 83 -14.04 -8.44 -16.99
C GLY A 83 -13.04 -7.39 -16.54
N TYR A 84 -11.83 -7.81 -16.17
CA TYR A 84 -10.68 -6.92 -16.03
C TYR A 84 -10.07 -6.69 -17.41
N SER A 85 -9.55 -5.48 -17.65
CA SER A 85 -8.84 -5.13 -18.88
C SER A 85 -7.45 -4.60 -18.56
N GLU A 86 -6.42 -5.15 -19.22
CA GLU A 86 -5.04 -4.65 -19.13
C GLU A 86 -4.91 -3.25 -19.76
N ASP A 87 -4.11 -2.37 -19.15
CA ASP A 87 -3.78 -1.08 -19.74
C ASP A 87 -2.87 -1.25 -20.98
N GLU A 88 -3.18 -0.51 -22.05
CA GLU A 88 -2.47 -0.65 -23.33
C GLU A 88 -0.99 -0.23 -23.27
N ARG A 89 -0.61 0.63 -22.31
CA ARG A 89 0.73 1.22 -22.19
C ARG A 89 1.51 0.69 -21.00
N GLN A 90 0.81 0.30 -19.95
CA GLN A 90 1.38 -0.13 -18.67
C GLN A 90 0.92 -1.56 -18.36
N PRO A 91 1.66 -2.60 -18.81
CA PRO A 91 1.22 -4.01 -18.75
C PRO A 91 1.18 -4.60 -17.32
N TYR A 92 1.35 -3.75 -16.31
CA TYR A 92 1.23 -4.07 -14.90
C TYR A 92 -0.03 -3.47 -14.27
N ILE A 93 -0.82 -2.72 -15.04
CA ILE A 93 -2.05 -2.08 -14.60
C ILE A 93 -3.22 -2.81 -15.26
N PHE A 94 -4.20 -3.19 -14.44
CA PHE A 94 -5.48 -3.71 -14.89
C PHE A 94 -6.60 -2.83 -14.35
N TYR A 95 -7.67 -2.71 -15.13
CA TYR A 95 -8.86 -1.97 -14.73
C TYR A 95 -10.05 -2.89 -14.57
N ARG A 96 -10.78 -2.72 -13.46
CA ARG A 96 -12.07 -3.38 -13.21
C ARG A 96 -13.18 -2.34 -13.14
N LYS A 97 -14.08 -2.38 -14.13
CA LYS A 97 -15.26 -1.50 -14.17
C LYS A 97 -16.40 -2.06 -13.33
N VAL A 98 -16.82 -1.31 -12.31
CA VAL A 98 -17.95 -1.67 -11.45
C VAL A 98 -18.96 -0.54 -11.38
N THR A 99 -20.23 -0.87 -11.19
CA THR A 99 -21.28 0.13 -10.98
C THR A 99 -21.57 0.25 -9.50
N VAL A 100 -21.39 1.44 -8.95
CA VAL A 100 -21.76 1.78 -7.57
C VAL A 100 -22.73 2.96 -7.62
N GLU A 101 -23.92 2.78 -7.05
CA GLU A 101 -24.97 3.82 -7.04
C GLU A 101 -25.30 4.37 -8.44
N GLY A 102 -25.30 3.51 -9.46
CA GLY A 102 -25.60 3.87 -10.85
C GLY A 102 -24.47 4.58 -11.59
N GLN A 103 -23.31 4.78 -10.98
CA GLN A 103 -22.12 5.34 -11.64
C GLN A 103 -21.09 4.24 -11.92
N GLU A 104 -20.55 4.22 -13.15
CA GLU A 104 -19.43 3.35 -13.51
C GLU A 104 -18.13 3.93 -12.93
N ILE A 105 -17.39 3.08 -12.22
CA ILE A 105 -16.09 3.38 -11.64
C ILE A 105 -15.10 2.35 -12.19
N ALA A 106 -14.01 2.83 -12.78
CA ALA A 106 -12.88 1.98 -13.14
C ALA A 106 -11.91 1.94 -11.95
N VAL A 107 -11.82 0.79 -11.28
CA VAL A 107 -10.85 0.56 -10.20
C VAL A 107 -9.54 0.09 -10.82
N GLU A 108 -8.45 0.74 -10.45
CA GLU A 108 -7.09 0.40 -10.88
C GLU A 108 -6.50 -0.71 -9.98
N VAL A 109 -5.87 -1.70 -10.61
CA VAL A 109 -5.15 -2.80 -9.96
C VAL A 109 -3.72 -2.82 -10.48
N ASP A 110 -2.77 -2.53 -9.60
CA ASP A 110 -1.35 -2.50 -9.88
C ASP A 110 -0.67 -3.78 -9.41
N PHE A 111 -0.09 -4.54 -10.35
CA PHE A 111 0.74 -5.68 -10.03
C PHE A 111 2.20 -5.26 -9.91
N LEU A 112 2.77 -5.44 -8.72
CA LEU A 112 4.13 -5.07 -8.37
C LEU A 112 4.97 -6.32 -8.07
N ALA A 113 6.29 -6.21 -8.23
CA ALA A 113 7.24 -7.28 -7.91
C ALA A 113 8.54 -6.71 -7.35
N GLY A 114 9.31 -7.57 -6.68
CA GLY A 114 10.64 -7.24 -6.19
C GLY A 114 11.59 -6.80 -7.30
N GLU A 115 12.52 -5.90 -6.98
CA GLU A 115 13.47 -5.34 -7.94
C GLU A 115 14.49 -6.40 -8.43
N TYR A 116 14.78 -7.40 -7.59
CA TYR A 116 15.85 -8.39 -7.77
C TYR A 116 15.33 -9.79 -8.18
N ALA A 117 16.26 -10.71 -8.44
CA ALA A 117 16.00 -12.13 -8.73
C ALA A 117 15.13 -12.40 -9.97
N GLY A 118 15.18 -11.54 -10.99
CA GLY A 118 14.45 -11.70 -12.25
C GLY A 118 15.15 -10.98 -13.40
N THR A 119 14.42 -10.17 -14.16
CA THR A 119 14.98 -9.35 -15.25
C THR A 119 16.05 -8.39 -14.73
N GLY A 120 16.98 -8.00 -15.61
CA GLY A 120 18.05 -7.05 -15.26
C GLY A 120 17.56 -5.63 -14.92
N LYS A 121 18.45 -4.78 -14.41
CA LYS A 121 18.15 -3.39 -14.00
C LYS A 121 17.63 -2.50 -15.14
N SER A 122 17.97 -2.82 -16.39
CA SER A 122 17.46 -2.13 -17.59
C SER A 122 15.96 -2.36 -17.82
N HIS A 123 15.39 -3.41 -17.23
CA HIS A 123 13.97 -3.72 -17.35
C HIS A 123 13.18 -3.20 -16.16
N ARG A 124 12.08 -2.55 -16.49
CA ARG A 124 11.15 -1.92 -15.56
C ARG A 124 10.15 -2.90 -14.92
N THR A 125 10.04 -4.12 -15.42
CA THR A 125 9.05 -5.11 -15.00
C THR A 125 9.67 -6.50 -14.82
N GLN A 126 9.01 -7.34 -14.04
CA GLN A 126 9.25 -8.78 -13.94
C GLN A 126 8.14 -9.53 -14.70
N PRO A 127 8.45 -10.60 -15.46
CA PRO A 127 7.43 -11.52 -15.92
C PRO A 127 6.87 -12.31 -14.74
N VAL A 128 5.54 -12.46 -14.69
CA VAL A 128 4.85 -13.34 -13.73
C VAL A 128 3.78 -14.09 -14.51
N GLN A 129 4.04 -15.37 -14.82
CA GLN A 129 3.31 -16.10 -15.85
C GLN A 129 3.16 -15.29 -17.15
N ASP A 130 1.94 -14.93 -17.51
CA ASP A 130 1.55 -14.24 -18.74
C ASP A 130 1.30 -12.74 -18.57
N ILE A 131 1.52 -12.19 -17.36
CA ILE A 131 1.46 -10.76 -17.08
C ILE A 131 2.84 -10.18 -16.77
N ARG A 132 2.92 -8.83 -16.69
CA ARG A 132 4.10 -8.11 -16.23
C ARG A 132 3.82 -7.43 -14.90
N ALA A 133 4.65 -7.65 -13.91
CA ALA A 133 4.59 -6.90 -12.66
C ALA A 133 5.64 -5.78 -12.65
N ARG A 134 5.29 -4.59 -12.18
CA ARG A 134 6.21 -3.44 -12.09
C ARG A 134 7.19 -3.64 -10.95
N LYS A 135 8.49 -3.45 -11.22
CA LYS A 135 9.50 -3.46 -10.16
C LYS A 135 9.26 -2.32 -9.18
N ALA A 136 9.11 -2.66 -7.92
CA ALA A 136 8.99 -1.72 -6.81
C ALA A 136 10.06 -2.02 -5.76
N ARG A 137 10.83 -1.00 -5.39
CA ARG A 137 11.91 -1.11 -4.41
C ARG A 137 11.32 -1.31 -3.01
N GLY A 138 11.78 -2.32 -2.27
CA GLY A 138 11.25 -2.71 -0.97
C GLY A 138 10.07 -3.70 -1.03
N CYS A 139 9.54 -3.98 -2.22
CA CYS A 139 8.45 -4.93 -2.42
C CYS A 139 8.83 -6.37 -2.05
N GLU A 140 10.09 -6.76 -2.23
CA GLU A 140 10.60 -8.07 -1.84
C GLU A 140 10.46 -8.35 -0.33
N ILE A 141 10.53 -7.32 0.50
CA ILE A 141 10.38 -7.45 1.96
C ILE A 141 8.93 -7.86 2.29
N ALA A 142 7.94 -7.39 1.52
CA ALA A 142 6.53 -7.75 1.72
C ALA A 142 6.27 -9.24 1.45
N LEU A 143 7.04 -9.85 0.54
CA LEU A 143 6.95 -11.29 0.25
C LEU A 143 7.34 -12.15 1.47
N GLU A 144 8.30 -11.67 2.27
CA GLU A 144 8.79 -12.34 3.47
C GLU A 144 8.02 -11.94 4.74
N MET A 145 7.60 -10.68 4.81
CA MET A 145 7.03 -10.07 6.02
C MET A 145 5.56 -9.67 5.79
N ASN A 146 4.66 -10.65 5.82
CA ASN A 146 3.22 -10.45 5.67
C ASN A 146 2.42 -11.17 6.77
N LYS A 147 1.15 -10.80 6.89
CA LYS A 147 0.17 -11.43 7.79
C LYS A 147 -1.03 -11.90 6.97
N VAL A 148 -1.56 -13.07 7.28
CA VAL A 148 -2.81 -13.54 6.68
C VAL A 148 -3.97 -12.91 7.43
N LEU A 149 -4.78 -12.13 6.73
CA LEU A 149 -6.00 -11.51 7.26
C LEU A 149 -7.24 -12.05 6.55
N THR A 150 -8.40 -11.89 7.19
CA THR A 150 -9.70 -12.09 6.56
C THR A 150 -10.24 -10.73 6.14
N ILE A 151 -10.69 -10.61 4.88
CA ILE A 151 -11.39 -9.45 4.36
C ILE A 151 -12.84 -9.84 4.15
N ASP A 152 -13.73 -9.25 4.94
CA ASP A 152 -15.18 -9.38 4.80
C ASP A 152 -15.74 -8.22 4.00
N GLY A 153 -16.71 -8.43 3.12
CA GLY A 153 -17.30 -7.33 2.36
C GLY A 153 -18.38 -7.75 1.40
N THR A 154 -18.57 -6.92 0.37
CA THR A 154 -19.54 -7.13 -0.68
C THR A 154 -18.81 -7.14 -2.01
N LEU A 155 -19.00 -8.20 -2.80
CA LEU A 155 -18.46 -8.34 -4.15
C LEU A 155 -19.15 -7.38 -5.13
N PRO A 156 -18.54 -7.10 -6.29
CA PRO A 156 -19.23 -6.43 -7.38
C PRO A 156 -20.52 -7.18 -7.73
N GLY A 157 -21.66 -6.49 -7.67
CA GLY A 157 -23.00 -7.09 -7.83
C GLY A 157 -23.77 -7.32 -6.53
N GLY A 158 -23.20 -7.01 -5.36
CA GLY A 158 -23.96 -6.92 -4.11
C GLY A 158 -23.94 -8.18 -3.22
N THR A 159 -23.29 -9.26 -3.65
CA THR A 159 -23.16 -10.49 -2.86
C THR A 159 -22.17 -10.29 -1.71
N LYS A 160 -22.58 -10.61 -0.48
CA LYS A 160 -21.68 -10.62 0.68
C LYS A 160 -20.70 -11.80 0.58
N ASP A 161 -19.44 -11.56 0.88
CA ASP A 161 -18.40 -12.59 0.84
C ASP A 161 -17.26 -12.30 1.84
N SER A 162 -16.39 -13.29 2.05
CA SER A 162 -15.23 -13.22 2.93
C SER A 162 -14.07 -14.04 2.38
N ALA A 163 -12.86 -13.47 2.30
CA ALA A 163 -11.68 -14.16 1.79
C ALA A 163 -10.45 -13.95 2.67
N ARG A 164 -9.59 -14.97 2.74
CA ARG A 164 -8.28 -14.88 3.39
C ARG A 164 -7.21 -14.47 2.40
N VAL A 165 -6.39 -13.50 2.76
CA VAL A 165 -5.33 -12.95 1.90
C VAL A 165 -4.13 -12.54 2.74
N ARG A 166 -2.94 -12.57 2.14
CA ARG A 166 -1.73 -12.01 2.75
C ARG A 166 -1.71 -10.49 2.55
N VAL A 167 -1.43 -9.77 3.62
CA VAL A 167 -1.25 -8.32 3.64
C VAL A 167 0.13 -8.03 4.18
N ALA A 168 0.87 -7.11 3.56
CA ALA A 168 2.18 -6.72 4.03
C ALA A 168 2.11 -6.23 5.47
N SER A 169 3.11 -6.60 6.29
CA SER A 169 3.24 -6.12 7.66
C SER A 169 3.74 -4.66 7.70
N MET A 170 3.85 -4.09 8.90
CA MET A 170 4.14 -2.67 9.06
C MET A 170 5.54 -2.30 8.52
N VAL A 171 6.53 -3.17 8.71
CA VAL A 171 7.91 -2.93 8.24
C VAL A 171 8.00 -2.73 6.72
N PRO A 172 7.63 -3.70 5.86
CA PRO A 172 7.68 -3.49 4.42
C PRO A 172 6.80 -2.32 3.96
N PHE A 173 5.64 -2.12 4.58
CA PHE A 173 4.77 -0.98 4.26
C PHE A 173 5.47 0.36 4.44
N MET A 174 6.06 0.60 5.63
CA MET A 174 6.76 1.86 5.92
C MET A 174 7.99 2.02 5.03
N VAL A 175 8.71 0.94 4.72
CA VAL A 175 9.86 0.98 3.80
C VAL A 175 9.43 1.43 2.41
N MET A 176 8.39 0.80 1.85
CA MET A 176 7.85 1.16 0.54
C MET A 176 7.30 2.59 0.52
N LYS A 177 6.67 3.03 1.61
CA LYS A 177 6.23 4.42 1.76
C LYS A 177 7.38 5.40 1.86
N GLY A 178 8.48 5.03 2.53
CA GLY A 178 9.73 5.78 2.53
C GLY A 178 10.30 5.95 1.12
N MET A 179 10.29 4.89 0.31
CA MET A 179 10.69 4.98 -1.11
C MET A 179 9.76 5.92 -1.89
N ALA A 180 8.45 5.75 -1.75
CA ALA A 180 7.46 6.56 -2.46
C ALA A 180 7.55 8.04 -2.11
N VAL A 181 7.56 8.39 -0.82
CA VAL A 181 7.61 9.80 -0.36
C VAL A 181 8.92 10.50 -0.77
N ALA A 182 9.99 9.74 -0.99
CA ALA A 182 11.24 10.28 -1.53
C ALA A 182 11.16 10.62 -3.02
N ASP A 183 10.50 9.76 -3.79
CA ASP A 183 10.57 9.75 -5.25
C ASP A 183 9.40 10.50 -5.91
N ARG A 184 8.28 10.73 -5.19
CA ARG A 184 7.12 11.48 -5.71
C ARG A 184 6.54 12.48 -4.69
N LEU A 185 5.97 13.56 -5.22
CA LEU A 185 5.22 14.56 -4.45
C LEU A 185 3.74 14.16 -4.39
N LYS A 186 3.40 13.23 -3.49
CA LYS A 186 2.01 12.82 -3.22
C LYS A 186 1.74 12.90 -1.72
N GLU A 187 0.86 13.79 -1.31
CA GLU A 187 0.65 14.15 0.10
C GLU A 187 0.17 12.96 0.94
N LYS A 188 -0.63 12.07 0.32
CA LYS A 188 -1.10 10.84 0.94
C LYS A 188 0.03 9.95 1.48
N ASP A 189 1.19 9.89 0.82
CA ASP A 189 2.27 9.02 1.31
C ASP A 189 2.78 9.47 2.69
N ALA A 190 2.81 10.79 2.94
CA ALA A 190 3.15 11.32 4.25
C ALA A 190 2.04 11.07 5.28
N TYR A 191 0.77 11.21 4.88
CA TYR A 191 -0.39 10.86 5.71
C TYR A 191 -0.38 9.39 6.13
N ASP A 192 -0.14 8.48 5.20
CA ASP A 192 -0.11 7.03 5.44
C ASP A 192 0.96 6.64 6.48
N ILE A 193 2.15 7.24 6.39
CA ILE A 193 3.25 7.09 7.38
C ILE A 193 2.80 7.60 8.74
N TYR A 194 2.31 8.84 8.80
CA TYR A 194 1.85 9.47 10.05
C TYR A 194 0.72 8.68 10.71
N TYR A 195 -0.25 8.22 9.94
CA TYR A 195 -1.37 7.42 10.41
C TYR A 195 -0.88 6.15 11.12
N CYS A 196 0.06 5.44 10.49
CA CYS A 196 0.63 4.24 11.09
C CYS A 196 1.37 4.55 12.40
N LEU A 197 2.16 5.62 12.47
CA LEU A 197 2.83 6.04 13.71
C LEU A 197 1.84 6.41 14.81
N LYS A 198 0.75 7.09 14.47
CA LYS A 198 -0.26 7.58 15.42
C LYS A 198 -1.09 6.45 16.00
N TYR A 199 -1.44 5.45 15.17
CA TYR A 199 -2.42 4.43 15.52
C TYR A 199 -1.86 3.01 15.64
N PHE A 200 -0.53 2.84 15.61
CA PHE A 200 0.08 1.53 15.80
C PHE A 200 -0.32 0.92 17.16
N PRO A 201 -0.75 -0.35 17.22
CA PRO A 201 -1.12 -1.00 18.48
C PRO A 201 0.10 -1.11 19.42
N GLY A 202 -0.05 -0.62 20.64
CA GLY A 202 1.06 -0.53 21.60
C GLY A 202 1.94 0.72 21.43
N GLY A 203 1.60 1.62 20.51
CA GLY A 203 2.27 2.91 20.33
C GLY A 203 3.67 2.82 19.71
N LEU A 204 4.39 3.94 19.74
CA LEU A 204 5.67 4.08 19.05
C LEU A 204 6.75 3.14 19.58
N ASP A 205 6.78 2.83 20.87
CA ASP A 205 7.78 1.92 21.45
C ASP A 205 7.59 0.47 20.96
N ALA A 206 6.33 0.03 20.81
CA ALA A 206 6.01 -1.27 20.22
C ALA A 206 6.43 -1.29 18.74
N LEU A 207 6.17 -0.21 18.00
CA LEU A 207 6.59 -0.09 16.61
C LEU A 207 8.12 -0.10 16.46
N ILE A 208 8.84 0.63 17.29
CA ILE A 208 10.31 0.61 17.36
C ILE A 208 10.79 -0.83 17.60
N SER A 209 10.17 -1.55 18.53
CA SER A 209 10.50 -2.94 18.83
C SER A 209 10.25 -3.87 17.65
N GLU A 210 9.19 -3.66 16.87
CA GLU A 210 8.92 -4.41 15.64
C GLU A 210 10.00 -4.18 14.57
N PHE A 211 10.57 -2.97 14.47
CA PHE A 211 11.59 -2.66 13.46
C PHE A 211 13.01 -3.11 13.84
N ARG A 212 13.35 -3.14 15.13
CA ARG A 212 14.72 -3.42 15.61
C ARG A 212 15.38 -4.67 15.00
N PRO A 213 14.70 -5.84 14.90
CA PRO A 213 15.30 -7.04 14.32
C PRO A 213 15.66 -6.90 12.83
N HIS A 214 15.09 -5.91 12.13
CA HIS A 214 15.20 -5.77 10.68
C HIS A 214 16.17 -4.66 10.24
N LEU A 215 16.80 -3.94 11.18
CA LEU A 215 17.75 -2.86 10.87
C LEU A 215 19.03 -3.33 10.18
N GLY A 216 19.32 -4.64 10.17
CA GLY A 216 20.41 -5.21 9.36
C GLY A 216 20.10 -5.27 7.86
N ASN A 217 18.83 -5.11 7.45
CA ASN A 217 18.43 -5.09 6.05
C ASN A 217 18.61 -3.67 5.47
N ARG A 218 19.45 -3.55 4.43
CA ARG A 218 19.78 -2.26 3.80
C ARG A 218 18.56 -1.52 3.26
N LEU A 219 17.56 -2.22 2.72
CA LEU A 219 16.34 -1.59 2.21
C LEU A 219 15.48 -1.02 3.34
N VAL A 220 15.48 -1.68 4.51
CA VAL A 220 14.80 -1.17 5.70
C VAL A 220 15.44 0.13 6.16
N THR A 221 16.76 0.14 6.31
CA THR A 221 17.51 1.35 6.68
C THR A 221 17.34 2.46 5.63
N GLU A 222 17.41 2.15 4.34
CA GLU A 222 17.22 3.12 3.25
C GLU A 222 15.82 3.74 3.28
N GLY A 223 14.76 2.93 3.44
CA GLY A 223 13.40 3.44 3.56
C GLY A 223 13.23 4.38 4.76
N LEU A 224 13.79 4.00 5.91
CA LEU A 224 13.76 4.85 7.11
C LEU A 224 14.57 6.14 6.94
N GLN A 225 15.72 6.11 6.27
CA GLN A 225 16.51 7.30 5.96
C GLN A 225 15.75 8.26 5.04
N LYS A 226 15.08 7.73 4.01
CA LYS A 226 14.21 8.52 3.13
C LYS A 226 13.07 9.20 3.90
N ILE A 227 12.47 8.50 4.88
CA ILE A 227 11.51 9.13 5.80
C ILE A 227 12.20 10.23 6.62
N ALA A 228 13.38 9.97 7.19
CA ALA A 228 14.11 10.96 7.97
C ALA A 228 14.36 12.27 7.20
N GLU A 229 14.74 12.16 5.91
CA GLU A 229 14.95 13.32 5.05
C GLU A 229 13.67 14.15 4.82
N LYS A 230 12.54 13.48 4.55
CA LYS A 230 11.28 14.19 4.26
C LYS A 230 10.60 14.77 5.48
N PHE A 231 10.94 14.30 6.67
CA PHE A 231 10.38 14.72 7.95
C PHE A 231 11.43 15.40 8.85
N ALA A 232 12.48 16.00 8.28
CA ALA A 232 13.62 16.51 9.03
C ALA A 232 13.29 17.69 9.98
N SER A 233 12.23 18.46 9.71
CA SER A 233 11.66 19.49 10.60
C SER A 233 10.17 19.70 10.30
N VAL A 234 9.48 20.47 11.15
CA VAL A 234 8.08 20.91 10.94
C VAL A 234 7.84 21.61 9.59
N ASP A 235 8.89 22.20 9.03
CA ASP A 235 8.84 22.92 7.75
C ASP A 235 9.10 22.04 6.53
N HIS A 236 9.51 20.79 6.72
CA HIS A 236 9.78 19.88 5.60
C HIS A 236 8.50 19.33 4.98
N PHE A 237 8.67 18.68 3.83
CA PHE A 237 7.56 18.16 3.02
C PHE A 237 6.60 17.29 3.84
N GLY A 238 7.09 16.33 4.63
CA GLY A 238 6.27 15.37 5.35
C GLY A 238 5.20 16.01 6.24
N PRO A 239 5.59 16.80 7.27
CA PRO A 239 4.62 17.48 8.13
C PRO A 239 3.65 18.41 7.38
N ARG A 240 4.15 19.19 6.41
CA ARG A 240 3.31 20.09 5.61
C ARG A 240 2.28 19.32 4.77
N ALA A 241 2.72 18.23 4.15
CA ALA A 241 1.90 17.35 3.33
C ALA A 241 0.78 16.67 4.12
N VAL A 242 1.02 16.27 5.37
CA VAL A 242 -0.06 15.72 6.22
C VAL A 242 -1.13 16.78 6.49
N ALA A 243 -0.73 18.01 6.81
CA ALA A 243 -1.68 19.09 7.02
C ALA A 243 -2.44 19.47 5.74
N ASP A 244 -1.78 19.46 4.58
CA ASP A 244 -2.41 19.69 3.28
C ASP A 244 -3.38 18.58 2.90
N PHE A 245 -2.99 17.32 3.12
CA PHE A 245 -3.84 16.17 2.83
C PHE A 245 -5.14 16.19 3.64
N ASN A 246 -5.05 16.56 4.92
CA ASN A 246 -6.19 16.70 5.83
C ASN A 246 -6.93 18.04 5.69
N THR A 247 -6.59 18.84 4.67
CA THR A 247 -7.24 20.14 4.36
C THR A 247 -7.30 21.10 5.56
N VAL A 248 -6.29 21.05 6.44
CA VAL A 248 -6.21 21.91 7.64
C VAL A 248 -5.89 23.35 7.22
N THR A 249 -6.88 24.22 7.39
CA THR A 249 -6.83 25.62 6.95
C THR A 249 -6.62 26.61 8.09
N ASP A 250 -7.08 26.29 9.30
CA ASP A 250 -6.79 27.10 10.48
C ASP A 250 -5.28 27.07 10.78
N ARG A 251 -4.71 28.24 11.06
CA ARG A 251 -3.26 28.39 11.20
C ARG A 251 -2.74 27.70 12.46
N GLU A 252 -3.42 27.88 13.59
CA GLU A 252 -2.97 27.31 14.86
C GLU A 252 -3.09 25.79 14.84
N GLU A 253 -4.22 25.27 14.34
CA GLU A 253 -4.43 23.83 14.13
C GLU A 253 -3.37 23.25 13.19
N ARG A 254 -3.07 23.95 12.09
CA ARG A 254 -2.05 23.52 11.14
C ARG A 254 -0.65 23.44 11.76
N GLU A 255 -0.26 24.43 12.57
CA GLU A 255 1.01 24.43 13.30
C GLU A 255 1.07 23.26 14.31
N GLN A 256 -0.05 22.93 14.97
CA GLN A 256 -0.15 21.78 15.88
C GLN A 256 0.00 20.45 15.14
N VAL A 257 -0.72 20.24 14.03
CA VAL A 257 -0.63 19.01 13.22
C VAL A 257 0.78 18.80 12.70
N GLN A 258 1.41 19.83 12.15
CA GLN A 258 2.79 19.73 11.65
C GLN A 258 3.78 19.36 12.76
N ARG A 259 3.61 19.91 13.96
CA ARG A 259 4.45 19.57 15.11
C ARG A 259 4.24 18.13 15.57
N ASP A 260 2.99 17.68 15.74
CA ASP A 260 2.69 16.30 16.15
C ASP A 260 3.24 15.27 15.15
N VAL A 261 3.09 15.54 13.84
CA VAL A 261 3.67 14.69 12.79
C VAL A 261 5.18 14.60 12.92
N PHE A 262 5.85 15.75 13.03
CA PHE A 262 7.30 15.82 13.16
C PHE A 262 7.80 15.07 14.41
N GLU A 263 7.22 15.35 15.58
CA GLU A 263 7.68 14.78 16.85
C GLU A 263 7.52 13.25 16.90
N ARG A 264 6.42 12.71 16.34
CA ARG A 264 6.23 11.24 16.27
C ARG A 264 7.25 10.57 15.36
N VAL A 265 7.51 11.16 14.19
CA VAL A 265 8.48 10.61 13.24
C VAL A 265 9.89 10.70 13.83
N ASP A 266 10.23 11.84 14.44
CA ASP A 266 11.53 12.05 15.06
C ASP A 266 11.76 11.09 16.24
N TYR A 267 10.76 10.88 17.11
CA TYR A 267 10.81 9.90 18.19
C TYR A 267 11.05 8.48 17.65
N PHE A 268 10.27 8.08 16.65
CA PHE A 268 10.39 6.76 16.01
C PHE A 268 11.79 6.52 15.44
N LEU A 269 12.32 7.49 14.68
CA LEU A 269 13.62 7.37 14.02
C LEU A 269 14.80 7.39 14.99
N LYS A 270 14.73 8.22 16.05
CA LYS A 270 15.72 8.23 17.14
C LYS A 270 15.73 6.90 17.90
N GLY A 271 14.55 6.34 18.18
CA GLY A 271 14.42 5.04 18.84
C GLY A 271 15.03 3.86 18.06
N LEU A 272 15.22 4.05 16.75
CA LEU A 272 15.88 3.11 15.83
C LEU A 272 17.34 3.47 15.51
N ASN A 273 17.88 4.56 16.07
CA ASN A 273 19.21 5.09 15.74
C ASN A 273 19.41 5.38 14.24
N ILE A 274 18.35 5.80 13.54
CA ILE A 274 18.44 6.28 12.15
C ILE A 274 18.83 7.75 12.11
N ARG A 275 18.41 8.50 13.14
CA ARG A 275 18.72 9.92 13.38
C ARG A 275 19.27 10.11 14.77
#